data_AF-A0A914JBP3-F1
#
_entry.id   AF-A0A914JBP3-F1
#
_cell.length_a   1.000
_cell.length_b   1.000
_cell.length_c   1.000
_cell.angle_alpha   90.00
_cell.angle_beta   90.00
_cell.angle_gamma   90.00
#
_symmetry.space_group_name_H-M   'P 1'
#
loop_
_entity.id
_entity.type
_entity.pdbx_description
1 polymer ?
#
loop_
_entity_poly.entity_id
_entity_poly.type
_entity_poly.pdbx_seq_one_letter_code
_entity_poly.pdbx_strand_id
1 'polypeptide(L)'
;MTCALIIFTCSVTRFIFNSYSECFTLFVQVFDPLTMTNTEPLEEGVDQLGQWRERCAEHAQKFKEMLEECNERVTSRTNTEETCQQEMMDYVHHLDHCAMPKAFKALK
;
A
#
# COMPACT_ATOMS: atom_id res chain seq x y z
N MET A 1 31.55 -9.61 -38.32
CA MET A 1 30.09 -9.87 -38.30
C MET A 1 29.48 -9.89 -36.89
N THR A 2 30.26 -9.70 -35.80
CA THR A 2 29.75 -9.75 -34.42
C THR A 2 29.17 -8.43 -33.90
N CYS A 3 29.55 -7.27 -34.46
CA CYS A 3 29.01 -5.98 -33.99
C CYS A 3 27.58 -5.67 -34.44
N ALA A 4 27.11 -6.23 -35.57
CA ALA A 4 25.77 -5.94 -36.09
C ALA A 4 24.65 -6.64 -35.30
N LEU A 5 24.94 -7.82 -34.71
CA LEU A 5 23.96 -8.54 -33.89
C LEU A 5 23.66 -7.83 -32.55
N ILE A 6 24.62 -7.07 -32.00
CA ILE A 6 24.47 -6.38 -30.71
C ILE A 6 23.56 -5.15 -30.83
N ILE A 7 23.55 -4.48 -31.99
CA ILE A 7 22.67 -3.32 -32.21
C ILE A 7 21.21 -3.79 -32.36
N PHE A 8 20.97 -4.92 -33.03
CA PHE A 8 19.62 -5.47 -33.21
C PHE A 8 19.01 -5.97 -31.90
N THR A 9 19.80 -6.57 -31.00
CA THR A 9 19.30 -6.95 -29.66
C THR A 9 19.04 -5.73 -28.77
N CYS A 10 19.83 -4.66 -28.88
CA CYS A 10 19.63 -3.45 -28.07
C CYS A 10 18.31 -2.71 -28.42
N SER A 11 17.96 -2.59 -29.71
CA SER A 11 16.73 -1.90 -30.13
C SER A 11 15.43 -2.66 -29.78
N VAL A 12 15.43 -3.99 -29.85
CA VAL A 12 14.25 -4.81 -29.51
C VAL A 12 14.06 -4.88 -27.98
N THR A 13 15.16 -4.93 -27.21
CA THR A 13 15.10 -4.93 -25.74
C THR A 13 14.62 -3.57 -25.19
N ARG A 14 14.95 -2.46 -25.87
CA ARG A 14 14.44 -1.12 -25.52
C ARG A 14 12.92 -1.00 -25.69
N PHE A 15 12.34 -1.69 -26.67
CA PHE A 15 10.88 -1.67 -26.93
C PHE A 15 10.08 -2.50 -25.92
N ILE A 16 10.63 -3.64 -25.46
CA ILE A 16 9.97 -4.47 -24.41
C ILE A 16 10.11 -3.79 -23.03
N PHE A 17 11.25 -3.16 -22.72
CA PHE A 17 11.47 -2.50 -21.42
C PHE A 17 10.57 -1.29 -21.17
N ASN A 18 10.10 -0.60 -22.21
CA ASN A 18 9.29 0.60 -22.05
C ASN A 18 7.84 0.29 -21.62
N SER A 19 7.38 -0.96 -21.78
CA SER A 19 6.06 -1.37 -21.26
C SER A 19 6.11 -1.84 -19.79
N TYR A 20 7.29 -2.14 -19.25
CA TYR A 20 7.49 -2.55 -17.86
C TYR A 20 8.04 -1.43 -16.98
N SER A 21 8.35 -0.26 -17.55
CA SER A 21 8.97 0.87 -16.84
C SER A 21 8.08 1.45 -15.73
N GLU A 22 6.76 1.39 -15.85
CA GLU A 22 5.82 1.79 -14.77
C GLU A 22 5.79 0.77 -13.61
N CYS A 23 6.17 -0.48 -13.87
CA CYS A 23 6.23 -1.54 -12.85
C CYS A 23 7.62 -1.58 -12.17
N PHE A 24 8.69 -1.29 -12.93
CA PHE A 24 10.05 -1.26 -12.41
C PHE A 24 10.31 -0.07 -11.47
N THR A 25 9.70 1.09 -11.71
CA THR A 25 9.76 2.23 -10.79
C THR A 25 9.05 1.93 -9.47
N LEU A 26 7.97 1.15 -9.48
CA LEU A 26 7.32 0.66 -8.26
C LEU A 26 8.25 -0.25 -7.44
N PHE A 27 9.03 -1.10 -8.10
CA PHE A 27 9.92 -2.06 -7.44
C PHE A 27 11.14 -1.38 -6.78
N VAL A 28 11.70 -0.33 -7.39
CA VAL A 28 12.85 0.42 -6.83
C VAL A 28 12.46 1.22 -5.59
N GLN A 29 11.26 1.81 -5.54
CA GLN A 29 10.77 2.52 -4.34
C GLN A 29 10.49 1.59 -3.15
N VAL A 30 10.26 0.29 -3.40
CA VAL A 30 10.05 -0.73 -2.35
C VAL A 30 11.39 -1.26 -1.79
N PHE A 31 12.48 -1.18 -2.56
CA PHE A 31 13.81 -1.70 -2.18
C PHE A 31 14.80 -0.62 -1.71
N ASP A 32 14.33 0.60 -1.39
CA ASP A 32 15.18 1.60 -0.74
C ASP A 32 15.32 1.31 0.77
N PRO A 33 16.57 1.17 1.29
CA PRO A 33 16.84 0.76 2.66
C PRO A 33 16.69 1.89 3.70
N LEU A 34 16.23 3.09 3.31
CA LEU A 34 16.12 4.25 4.19
C LEU A 34 14.67 4.60 4.55
N THR A 35 13.92 3.66 5.13
CA THR A 35 12.68 3.99 5.86
C THR A 35 12.74 3.40 7.26
N MET A 36 13.54 4.03 8.11
CA MET A 36 13.52 3.84 9.55
C MET A 36 12.65 4.93 10.17
N THR A 37 11.37 4.64 10.39
CA THR A 37 10.51 5.41 11.31
C THR A 37 9.57 4.45 12.04
N ASN A 38 10.06 3.87 13.15
CA ASN A 38 9.43 3.78 14.47
C ASN A 38 10.20 2.79 15.36
N THR A 39 10.56 3.26 16.54
CA THR A 39 11.72 2.85 17.38
C THR A 39 11.55 1.55 18.17
N GLU A 40 10.68 0.62 17.75
CA GLU A 40 10.54 -0.67 18.43
C GLU A 40 10.55 -1.84 17.45
N PRO A 41 11.41 -2.87 17.68
CA PRO A 41 11.41 -4.08 16.87
C PRO A 41 10.02 -4.71 16.94
N LEU A 42 9.50 -5.07 15.77
CA LEU A 42 8.24 -5.80 15.68
C LEU A 42 8.40 -7.13 16.41
N GLU A 43 7.39 -7.53 17.16
CA GLU A 43 7.43 -8.79 17.90
C GLU A 43 7.49 -9.96 16.90
N GLU A 44 8.42 -10.89 17.14
CA GLU A 44 8.69 -12.01 16.25
C GLU A 44 7.66 -13.11 16.50
N GLY A 45 6.90 -13.49 15.46
CA GLY A 45 5.84 -14.49 15.55
C GLY A 45 4.41 -13.93 15.57
N VAL A 46 4.25 -12.60 15.56
CA VAL A 46 2.94 -11.93 15.39
C VAL A 46 2.79 -11.37 13.97
N ASP A 47 1.55 -11.17 13.54
CA ASP A 47 1.24 -10.56 12.25
C ASP A 47 1.86 -9.16 12.16
N GLN A 48 2.88 -9.03 11.30
CA GLN A 48 3.58 -7.78 11.09
C GLN A 48 2.66 -6.74 10.44
N LEU A 49 1.68 -7.17 9.64
CA LEU A 49 0.72 -6.27 9.03
C LEU A 49 -0.16 -5.62 10.11
N GLY A 50 -0.71 -6.40 11.03
CA GLY A 50 -1.47 -5.90 12.18
C GLY A 50 -0.70 -4.85 13.00
N GLN A 51 0.57 -5.12 13.33
CA GLN A 51 1.41 -4.18 14.07
C GLN A 51 1.62 -2.85 13.31
N TRP A 52 1.80 -2.91 11.98
CA TRP A 52 1.91 -1.69 11.17
C TRP A 52 0.59 -0.96 11.01
N ARG A 53 -0.55 -1.67 10.96
CA ARG A 53 -1.88 -1.05 10.92
C ARG A 53 -2.16 -0.24 12.18
N GLU A 54 -1.73 -0.72 13.35
CA GLU A 54 -1.81 0.04 14.61
C GLU A 54 -0.96 1.31 14.56
N ARG A 55 0.31 1.18 14.13
CA ARG A 55 1.23 2.33 13.99
C ARG A 55 0.79 3.32 12.90
N CYS A 56 0.02 2.86 11.92
CA CYS A 56 -0.51 3.68 10.83
C CYS A 56 -1.93 4.20 11.10
N ALA A 57 -2.55 3.85 12.23
CA ALA A 57 -3.92 4.26 12.55
C ALA A 57 -4.07 5.79 12.62
N GLU A 58 -3.04 6.50 13.09
CA GLU A 58 -3.00 7.97 13.13
C GLU A 58 -3.14 8.59 11.73
N HIS A 59 -2.58 7.97 10.69
CA HIS A 59 -2.65 8.48 9.32
C HIS A 59 -4.04 8.34 8.69
N ALA A 60 -4.87 7.43 9.21
CA ALA A 60 -6.22 7.17 8.74
C ALA A 60 -7.30 7.70 9.69
N GLN A 61 -6.93 8.49 10.71
CA GLN A 61 -7.85 8.96 11.75
C GLN A 61 -9.03 9.74 11.17
N LYS A 62 -8.79 10.60 10.18
CA LYS A 62 -9.86 11.34 9.48
C LYS A 62 -10.90 10.42 8.83
N PHE A 63 -10.45 9.32 8.21
CA PHE A 63 -11.35 8.35 7.57
C PHE A 63 -12.08 7.49 8.59
N LYS A 64 -11.46 7.25 9.75
CA LYS A 64 -12.10 6.60 10.88
C LYS A 64 -13.25 7.44 11.43
N GLU A 65 -13.04 8.75 11.59
CA GLU A 65 -14.09 9.69 12.05
C GLU A 65 -15.28 9.71 11.09
N MET A 66 -15.04 9.74 9.76
CA MET A 66 -16.12 9.69 8.76
C MET A 66 -16.89 8.35 8.80
N LEU A 67 -16.19 7.24 9.04
CA LEU A 67 -16.82 5.93 9.19
C LEU A 67 -17.69 5.88 10.45
N GLU A 68 -17.22 6.45 11.57
CA GLU A 68 -17.99 6.55 12.81
C GLU A 68 -19.24 7.43 12.62
N GLU A 69 -19.11 8.58 11.94
CA GLU A 69 -20.24 9.44 11.60
C GLU A 69 -21.29 8.71 10.74
N CYS A 70 -20.87 7.93 9.75
CA CYS A 70 -21.78 7.11 8.96
C CYS A 70 -22.46 6.03 9.84
N ASN A 71 -21.71 5.36 10.71
CA ASN A 71 -22.27 4.34 11.61
C ASN A 71 -23.32 4.92 12.56
N GLU A 72 -23.13 6.13 13.07
CA GLU A 72 -24.12 6.83 13.90
C GLU A 72 -25.39 7.18 13.09
N ARG A 73 -25.23 7.61 11.84
CA ARG A 73 -26.34 7.89 10.92
C ARG A 73 -27.16 6.65 10.57
N VAL A 74 -26.49 5.52 10.34
CA VAL A 74 -27.15 4.24 10.04
C VAL A 74 -27.81 3.64 11.28
N THR A 75 -27.16 3.72 12.45
CA THR A 75 -27.71 3.16 13.71
C THR A 75 -28.91 3.98 14.22
N SER A 76 -28.92 5.30 14.01
CA SER A 76 -30.02 6.17 14.44
C SER A 76 -31.30 5.99 13.62
N ARG A 77 -31.23 5.35 12.44
CA ARG A 77 -32.38 5.17 11.56
C ARG A 77 -32.80 3.71 11.50
N THR A 78 -34.08 3.46 11.74
CA THR A 78 -34.66 2.11 11.80
C THR A 78 -34.95 1.48 10.43
N ASN A 79 -34.83 2.25 9.34
CA ASN A 79 -35.04 1.78 7.97
C ASN A 79 -34.24 2.65 6.98
N THR A 80 -32.99 2.28 6.70
CA THR A 80 -32.18 2.94 5.66
C THR A 80 -31.70 1.93 4.64
N GLU A 81 -31.56 2.37 3.39
CA GLU A 81 -30.86 1.66 2.33
C GLU A 81 -29.39 2.13 2.23
N GLU A 82 -28.97 3.01 3.15
CA GLU A 82 -27.62 3.59 3.18
C GLU A 82 -26.65 2.61 3.85
N THR A 83 -25.54 2.29 3.18
CA THR A 83 -24.49 1.42 3.72
C THR A 83 -23.18 2.18 3.86
N CYS A 84 -22.50 2.04 5.01
CA CYS A 84 -21.18 2.64 5.27
C CYS A 84 -20.01 1.92 4.58
N GLN A 85 -20.29 1.23 3.45
CA GLN A 85 -19.29 0.44 2.75
C GLN A 85 -18.24 1.34 2.08
N GLN A 86 -18.63 2.49 1.54
CA GLN A 86 -17.69 3.39 0.85
C GLN A 86 -16.67 3.96 1.83
N GLU A 87 -17.14 4.46 2.97
CA GLU A 87 -16.31 5.02 4.05
C GLU A 87 -15.39 3.95 4.65
N MET A 88 -15.88 2.71 4.76
CA MET A 88 -15.07 1.59 5.24
C MET A 88 -13.94 1.26 4.24
N MET A 89 -14.23 1.21 2.95
CA MET A 89 -13.21 0.96 1.93
C MET A 89 -12.18 2.11 1.88
N ASP A 90 -12.63 3.36 2.02
CA ASP A 90 -11.74 4.52 2.06
C ASP A 90 -10.81 4.48 3.28
N TYR A 91 -11.34 4.12 4.45
CA TYR A 91 -10.53 3.92 5.66
C TYR A 91 -9.47 2.84 5.47
N VAL A 92 -9.86 1.67 4.97
CA VAL A 92 -8.94 0.55 4.73
C VAL A 92 -7.90 0.93 3.67
N HIS A 93 -8.31 1.60 2.59
CA HIS A 93 -7.40 2.01 1.51
C HIS A 93 -6.28 2.92 2.03
N HIS A 94 -6.62 3.93 2.84
CA HIS A 94 -5.61 4.86 3.37
C HIS A 94 -4.75 4.23 4.47
N LEU A 95 -5.34 3.37 5.30
CA LEU A 95 -4.63 2.62 6.32
C LEU A 95 -3.61 1.66 5.70
N ASP A 96 -4.02 0.90 4.68
CA ASP A 96 -3.15 -0.05 3.97
C ASP A 96 -2.11 0.66 3.09
N HIS A 97 -2.39 1.86 2.56
CA HIS A 97 -1.41 2.67 1.86
C HIS A 97 -0.17 2.96 2.74
N CYS A 98 -0.38 3.13 4.06
CA CYS A 98 0.70 3.29 5.03
C CYS A 98 1.30 1.95 5.50
N ALA A 99 0.44 0.96 5.79
CA ALA A 99 0.85 -0.27 6.46
C ALA A 99 1.49 -1.30 5.52
N MET A 100 0.93 -1.51 4.32
CA MET A 100 1.37 -2.55 3.38
C MET A 100 2.85 -2.44 2.98
N PRO A 101 3.37 -1.29 2.51
CA PRO A 101 4.78 -1.22 2.11
C PRO A 101 5.74 -1.45 3.29
N LYS A 102 5.33 -1.12 4.52
CA LYS A 102 6.14 -1.33 5.73
C LYS A 102 6.09 -2.78 6.21
N ALA A 103 4.92 -3.40 6.14
CA ALA A 103 4.72 -4.81 6.46
C ALA A 103 5.50 -5.71 5.50
N PHE A 104 5.43 -5.46 4.19
CA PHE A 104 6.22 -6.23 3.22
C PHE A 104 7.73 -6.09 3.39
N LYS A 105 8.21 -4.94 3.90
CA LYS A 105 9.63 -4.75 4.25
C LYS A 105 10.04 -5.52 5.51
N ALA A 106 9.11 -5.74 6.43
CA ALA A 106 9.37 -6.45 7.68
C ALA A 106 9.32 -7.98 7.50
N LEU A 107 8.61 -8.46 6.47
CA LEU A 107 8.49 -9.87 6.15
C LEU A 107 9.84 -10.35 5.61
N LYS A 108 10.46 -11.30 6.31
CA LYS A 108 11.70 -11.99 5.89
C LYS A 108 11.38 -13.14 4.95
#